data_AF-A0A518H8V7-F1
#
_entry.id   AF-A0A518H8V7-F1
#
_cell.length_a   1.000
_cell.length_b   1.000
_cell.length_c   1.000
_cell.angle_alpha   90.00
_cell.angle_beta   90.00
_cell.angle_gamma   90.00
#
_symmetry.space_group_name_H-M   'P 1'
#
loop_
_entity.id
_entity.type
_entity.pdbx_description
1 polymer ?
#
loop_
_entity_poly.entity_id
_entity_poly.type
_entity_poly.pdbx_seq_one_letter_code
_entity_poly.pdbx_strand_id
1 'polypeptide(L)' 'MAAQETADRPAPDPRLKVLKKFRGKFLPKGTLRERHRELMKRWDSGDDHAGVTFEELKALLDDWRNDQALRRNPKAAEA' A
#
# COMPACT_ATOMS: atom_id res chain seq x y z
N MET A 1 -33.90 7.27 2.28
CA MET A 1 -32.76 7.27 3.22
C MET A 1 -31.55 7.68 2.41
N ALA A 2 -31.37 8.98 2.19
CA ALA A 2 -30.61 9.92 3.03
C ALA A 2 -29.11 9.73 2.83
N ALA A 3 -28.54 10.69 2.09
CA ALA A 3 -27.14 10.84 1.75
C ALA A 3 -26.27 10.88 3.02
N GLN A 4 -25.17 10.14 3.02
CA GLN A 4 -24.11 10.24 4.01
C GLN A 4 -23.26 11.49 3.72
N GLU A 5 -23.83 12.65 4.07
CA GLU A 5 -23.13 13.91 4.22
C GLU A 5 -22.79 14.07 5.70
N THR A 6 -21.62 13.57 6.10
CA THR A 6 -20.99 13.93 7.39
C THR A 6 -19.57 14.39 7.09
N ALA A 7 -19.43 15.71 6.99
CA ALA A 7 -18.14 16.40 7.06
C ALA A 7 -17.62 16.36 8.51
N ASP A 8 -17.08 15.21 8.91
CA ASP A 8 -16.14 15.04 10.01
C ASP A 8 -14.94 14.38 9.33
N ARG A 9 -13.72 14.96 9.37
CA ARG A 9 -12.59 14.39 8.58
C ARG A 9 -12.46 12.92 9.00
N PRO A 10 -12.85 11.95 8.15
CA PRO A 10 -12.94 10.57 8.59
C PRO A 10 -11.55 10.20 9.04
N ALA A 11 -11.42 9.63 10.24
CA ALA A 11 -10.16 9.12 10.73
C ALA A 11 -9.49 8.40 9.55
N PRO A 12 -8.32 8.86 9.10
CA PRO A 12 -7.82 8.52 7.77
C PRO A 12 -7.80 7.01 7.68
N ASP A 13 -8.51 6.45 6.69
CA ASP A 13 -8.56 5.01 6.51
C ASP A 13 -7.16 4.45 6.70
N PRO A 14 -6.98 3.45 7.58
CA PRO A 14 -5.65 2.92 7.83
C PRO A 14 -5.00 2.43 6.53
N ARG A 15 -5.83 2.05 5.54
CA ARG A 15 -5.48 1.79 4.14
C ARG A 15 -4.84 3.00 3.44
N LEU A 16 -5.46 4.18 3.50
CA LEU A 16 -4.92 5.44 2.94
C LEU A 16 -3.58 5.85 3.59
N LYS A 17 -3.41 5.58 4.89
CA LYS A 17 -2.13 5.82 5.58
C LYS A 17 -0.99 4.98 4.99
N VAL A 18 -1.28 3.73 4.64
CA VAL A 18 -0.31 2.83 3.99
C VAL A 18 -0.07 3.26 2.54
N LEU A 19 -1.11 3.57 1.77
CA LEU A 19 -0.95 4.07 0.40
C LEU A 19 -0.15 5.37 0.33
N LYS A 20 -0.33 6.28 1.29
CA LYS A 20 0.48 7.51 1.41
C LYS A 20 1.97 7.20 1.64
N LYS A 21 2.31 6.07 2.26
CA LYS A 21 3.71 5.63 2.38
C LYS A 21 4.29 5.18 1.05
N PHE A 22 3.48 4.78 0.08
CA PHE A 22 3.91 4.47 -1.29
C PHE A 22 3.93 5.72 -2.18
N ARG A 23 3.13 6.75 -1.87
CA ARG A 23 3.11 8.01 -2.61
C ARG A 23 4.46 8.72 -2.52
N GLY A 24 5.16 8.83 -3.65
CA GLY A 24 6.51 9.40 -3.75
C GLY A 24 7.65 8.42 -3.46
N LYS A 25 7.35 7.14 -3.23
CA LYS A 25 8.37 6.10 -3.06
C LYS A 25 8.54 5.27 -4.30
N PHE A 26 9.79 5.03 -4.66
CA PHE A 26 10.15 4.23 -5.82
C PHE A 26 10.08 2.75 -5.44
N LEU A 27 9.00 2.08 -5.86
CA LEU A 27 8.95 0.62 -5.81
C LEU A 27 9.95 0.06 -6.82
N PRO A 28 10.90 -0.81 -6.39
CA PRO A 28 11.83 -1.46 -7.29
C PRO A 28 11.10 -2.19 -8.41
N LYS A 29 11.71 -2.27 -9.60
CA LYS A 29 11.21 -3.17 -10.65
C LYS A 29 11.27 -4.62 -10.13
N GLY A 30 10.13 -5.33 -10.23
CA GLY A 30 9.98 -6.72 -9.79
C GLY A 30 8.58 -6.98 -9.23
N THR A 31 8.44 -8.13 -8.55
CA THR A 31 7.18 -8.65 -7.99
C THR A 31 6.46 -7.62 -7.10
N LEU A 32 7.21 -6.79 -6.38
CA LEU A 32 6.68 -5.77 -5.47
C LEU A 32 5.94 -4.65 -6.21
N ARG A 33 6.48 -4.20 -7.35
CA ARG A 33 5.83 -3.18 -8.19
C ARG A 33 4.62 -3.74 -8.92
N GLU A 34 4.66 -5.01 -9.31
CA GLU A 34 3.52 -5.70 -9.93
C GLU A 34 2.37 -5.83 -8.93
N ARG A 35 2.64 -6.35 -7.73
CA ARG A 35 1.68 -6.42 -6.63
C ARG A 35 1.10 -5.06 -6.28
N HIS A 36 1.94 -4.03 -6.17
CA HIS A 36 1.47 -2.67 -5.92
C HIS A 36 0.57 -2.15 -7.05
N ARG A 37 0.91 -2.40 -8.33
CA ARG A 37 0.08 -1.99 -9.47
C ARG A 37 -1.26 -2.72 -9.48
N GLU A 38 -1.28 -4.01 -9.19
CA GLU A 38 -2.52 -4.78 -9.10
C GLU A 38 -3.40 -4.29 -7.96
N LEU A 39 -2.83 -4.06 -6.78
CA LEU A 39 -3.54 -3.48 -5.64
C LEU A 39 -4.07 -2.08 -5.95
N MET A 40 -3.27 -1.22 -6.59
CA MET A 40 -3.72 0.10 -7.06
C MET A 40 -4.83 0.00 -8.12
N LYS A 41 -4.74 -0.95 -9.05
CA LYS A 41 -5.77 -1.17 -10.07
C LYS A 41 -7.09 -1.62 -9.43
N ARG A 42 -7.03 -2.54 -8.46
CA ARG A 42 -8.19 -2.98 -7.67
C ARG A 42 -8.75 -1.84 -6.82
N TRP A 43 -7.86 -1.08 -6.19
CA TRP A 43 -8.21 0.09 -5.38
C TRP A 43 -8.96 1.17 -6.17
N ASP A 44 -8.56 1.39 -7.43
CA ASP A 44 -9.18 2.34 -8.37
C ASP A 44 -10.48 1.80 -9.01
N SER A 45 -10.69 0.48 -8.98
CA SER A 45 -11.79 -0.19 -9.69
C SER A 45 -13.17 -0.11 -9.04
N GLY A 46 -13.35 0.66 -7.94
CA GLY A 46 -14.67 1.11 -7.47
C GLY A 46 -15.37 0.33 -6.34
N ASP A 47 -16.40 1.01 -5.81
CA ASP A 47 -17.35 0.78 -4.68
C ASP A 47 -16.80 0.47 -3.27
N ASP A 48 -15.76 -0.35 -3.12
CA ASP A 48 -15.06 -0.58 -1.84
C ASP A 48 -13.60 -1.00 -2.09
N HIS A 49 -12.92 -0.31 -3.01
CA HIS A 49 -11.55 -0.66 -3.41
C HIS A 49 -11.38 -2.11 -3.85
N ALA A 50 -12.42 -2.70 -4.45
CA ALA A 50 -12.52 -4.11 -4.82
C ALA A 50 -12.11 -5.10 -3.69
N GLY A 51 -12.36 -4.73 -2.42
CA GLY A 51 -12.04 -5.55 -1.27
C GLY A 51 -10.56 -5.54 -0.87
N VAL A 52 -9.76 -4.59 -1.36
CA VAL A 52 -8.36 -4.44 -0.92
C VAL A 52 -8.33 -4.19 0.58
N THR A 53 -7.77 -5.16 1.31
CA THR A 53 -7.72 -5.11 2.77
C THR A 53 -6.53 -4.31 3.29
N PHE A 54 -6.65 -3.83 4.53
CA PHE A 54 -5.52 -3.20 5.21
C PHE A 54 -4.35 -4.18 5.40
N GLU A 55 -4.64 -5.46 5.61
CA GLU A 55 -3.63 -6.50 5.82
C GLU A 55 -2.79 -6.73 4.56
N GLU A 56 -3.41 -6.76 3.37
CA GLU A 56 -2.68 -6.85 2.09
C GLU A 56 -1.76 -5.65 1.88
N LEU A 57 -2.27 -4.43 2.13
CA LEU A 57 -1.49 -3.20 2.01
C LEU A 57 -0.32 -3.19 3.03
N LYS A 58 -0.57 -3.64 4.26
CA LYS A 58 0.44 -3.73 5.31
C LYS A 58 1.51 -4.76 4.96
N ALA A 59 1.12 -5.94 4.46
CA ALA A 59 2.04 -6.98 4.00
C ALA A 59 2.93 -6.46 2.87
N LEU A 60 2.34 -5.75 1.88
CA LEU A 60 3.10 -5.10 0.82
C LEU A 60 4.08 -4.05 1.36
N LEU A 61 3.67 -3.27 2.37
CA LEU A 61 4.54 -2.26 2.97
C LEU A 61 5.71 -2.88 3.73
N ASP A 62 5.49 -4.01 4.38
CA ASP A 62 6.53 -4.76 5.09
C ASP A 62 7.53 -5.39 4.13
N ASP A 63 7.03 -6.06 3.09
CA ASP A 63 7.84 -6.61 1.99
C ASP A 63 8.70 -5.51 1.33
N TRP A 64 8.10 -4.34 1.07
CA TRP A 64 8.82 -3.18 0.53
C TRP A 64 9.89 -2.67 1.50
N ARG A 65 9.63 -2.66 2.81
CA ARG A 65 10.63 -2.25 3.82
C ARG A 65 11.79 -3.24 3.88
N ASN A 66 11.52 -4.53 3.80
CA ASN A 66 12.54 -5.57 3.72
C ASN A 66 13.38 -5.43 2.46
N ASP A 67 12.76 -5.27 1.29
CA ASP A 67 13.47 -5.00 0.03
C ASP A 67 14.37 -3.75 0.15
N GLN A 68 13.85 -2.65 0.71
CA GLN A 68 14.65 -1.44 0.93
C GLN A 68 15.81 -1.67 1.90
N ALA A 69 15.62 -2.46 2.95
CA ALA A 69 16.68 -2.81 3.89
C ALA A 69 17.78 -3.63 3.21
N LEU A 70 17.40 -4.64 2.40
CA LEU A 70 18.31 -5.46 1.61
C LEU A 70 19.08 -4.62 0.59
N ARG A 71 18.39 -3.73 -0.14
CA ARG A 71 19.02 -2.84 -1.13
C ARG A 71 19.95 -1.81 -0.51
N ARG A 72 19.60 -1.29 0.68
CA ARG A 72 20.44 -0.35 1.42
C ARG A 72 21.64 -1.03 2.07
N ASN A 73 21.54 -2.32 2.38
CA ASN A 73 22.59 -3.07 3.05
C ASN A 73 22.73 -4.48 2.45
N PRO A 74 23.38 -4.61 1.27
CA PRO A 74 23.52 -5.90 0.60
C PRO A 74 24.33 -6.91 1.42
N LYS A 75 25.16 -6.46 2.38
CA LYS A 75 25.90 -7.32 3.32
C LYS A 75 25.05 -7.97 4.42
N ALA A 76 23.80 -7.54 4.64
CA ALA A 76 22.92 -8.13 5.65
C ALA A 76 22.12 -9.33 5.12
N ALA A 77 22.17 -9.59 3.81
CA ALA A 77 21.52 -10.75 3.18
C ALA A 77 22.42 -12.00 3.17
N GLU A 78 23.67 -11.88 3.63
CA GLU A 78 24.73 -12.89 3.49
C GLU A 78 25.40 -13.24 4.85
N ALA A 79 24.66 -13.13 5.96
CA ALA A 79 25.16 -13.48 7.31
C ALA A 79 24.25 -14.50 8.01
#